data_AF-A0A2P8WDI0-F1
#
_entry.id   AF-A0A2P8WDI0-F1
#
_cell.length_a   1.000
_cell.length_b   1.000
_cell.length_c   1.000
_cell.angle_alpha   90.00
_cell.angle_beta   90.00
_cell.angle_gamma   90.00
#
_symmetry.space_group_name_H-M   'P 1'
#
loop_
_entity.id
_entity.type
_entity.pdbx_description
1 polymer ?
#
loop_
_entity_poly.entity_id
_entity_poly.type
_entity_poly.pdbx_seq_one_letter_code
_entity_poly.pdbx_strand_id
1 'polypeptide(L)'
;MASPTVKRYLLALDRYKWAALTSFLGILGVSTVIALQPPPQPQYRSQGVLVQNFPLVAFTATGTEVQQRGQGIISEEFLLSDVLLQQVTQELERQGILVEPQTIRNRTEITVESDDQGEIRRVLVTLTWPEREVAQAVLGLMFEGMVELSRVTNRARLVAIIDALNERLPAIEGELREAEQTLETYDRQEGPAIQAAIDGSLLGEISGAQQQWRQNQILLAGIQAEINAIRARLGMSPDQAYISSALSADPIIAELRSQILQAETQLLLLSDELRPAHPTIQQLQNDLQGYNLLLRQRAQEVIGSGSLVNLPTGEQIRQNSALDPARAQLANQLTSLETQRNTLIQQQNILRQAEGQLRQEYARLPNKQLERARIAQQVAQRRALYDQVQAKRIDAQAAEAETVPSLTVAEPPNTSLIQQDAQNPLAVMAVGGLLGIVVGGVGVVLL
;
A
#
# COMPACT_ATOMS: atom_id res chain seq x y z
N MET A 1 7.01 -5.72 106.56
CA MET A 1 7.45 -7.08 106.18
C MET A 1 7.94 -7.03 104.75
N ALA A 2 9.25 -7.12 104.50
CA ALA A 2 9.80 -7.09 103.14
C ALA A 2 9.52 -8.43 102.43
N SER A 3 9.10 -8.38 101.17
CA SER A 3 8.73 -9.56 100.38
C SER A 3 9.92 -10.53 100.22
N PRO A 4 9.67 -11.85 100.06
CA PRO A 4 10.73 -12.85 99.95
C PRO A 4 11.66 -12.65 98.73
N THR A 5 11.20 -11.95 97.69
CA THR A 5 12.01 -11.59 96.53
C THR A 5 13.05 -10.50 96.86
N VAL A 6 12.71 -9.52 97.71
CA VAL A 6 13.63 -8.45 98.14
C VAL A 6 14.74 -8.99 99.03
N LYS A 7 14.45 -9.95 99.92
CA LYS A 7 15.47 -10.59 100.75
C LYS A 7 16.46 -11.42 99.93
N ARG A 8 16.00 -12.13 98.88
CA ARG A 8 16.87 -12.88 97.97
C ARG A 8 17.77 -11.96 97.14
N TYR A 9 17.23 -10.83 96.69
CA TYR A 9 17.99 -9.81 95.97
C TYR A 9 19.11 -9.21 96.84
N LEU A 10 18.82 -8.85 98.09
CA LEU A 10 19.82 -8.32 99.03
C LEU A 10 20.94 -9.31 99.35
N LEU A 11 20.62 -10.61 99.42
CA LEU A 11 21.60 -11.68 99.67
C LEU A 11 22.49 -11.95 98.44
N ALA A 12 21.91 -11.93 97.24
CA ALA A 12 22.67 -12.06 95.99
C ALA A 12 23.56 -10.83 95.75
N LEU A 13 23.07 -9.64 96.09
CA LEU A 13 23.83 -8.39 96.02
C LEU A 13 25.06 -8.42 96.93
N ASP A 14 24.96 -8.94 98.15
CA ASP A 14 26.13 -9.01 99.06
C ASP A 14 27.19 -10.01 98.58
N ARG A 15 26.78 -11.07 97.87
CA ARG A 15 27.67 -12.09 97.31
C ARG A 15 28.38 -11.65 96.02
N TYR A 16 27.68 -10.94 95.13
CA TYR A 16 28.19 -10.54 93.80
C TYR A 16 28.39 -9.03 93.65
N LYS A 17 28.43 -8.27 94.75
CA LYS A 17 28.65 -6.81 94.78
C LYS A 17 29.81 -6.34 93.89
N TRP A 18 30.92 -7.09 93.87
CA TRP A 18 32.08 -6.74 93.06
C TRP A 18 31.85 -6.96 91.56
N ALA A 19 31.15 -8.03 91.16
CA ALA A 19 30.82 -8.28 89.76
C ALA A 19 29.88 -7.19 89.22
N ALA A 20 28.84 -6.84 89.98
CA ALA A 20 27.90 -5.77 89.64
C ALA A 20 28.57 -4.39 89.54
N LEU A 21 29.50 -4.10 90.45
CA LEU A 21 30.29 -2.86 90.44
C LEU A 21 31.19 -2.80 89.20
N THR A 22 31.86 -3.91 88.83
CA THR A 22 32.74 -3.94 87.66
C THR A 22 31.98 -3.81 86.35
N SER A 23 30.79 -4.40 86.22
CA SER A 23 29.94 -4.21 85.02
C SER A 23 29.40 -2.79 84.94
N PHE A 24 29.00 -2.20 86.08
CA PHE A 24 28.54 -0.81 86.13
C PHE A 24 29.66 0.16 85.75
N LEU A 25 30.85 0.03 86.35
CA LEU A 25 32.01 0.86 86.02
C LEU A 25 32.50 0.63 84.59
N GLY A 26 32.40 -0.59 84.05
CA GLY A 26 32.73 -0.89 82.66
C GLY A 26 31.80 -0.17 81.68
N ILE A 27 30.49 -0.27 81.88
CA ILE A 27 29.48 0.42 81.04
C ILE A 27 29.63 1.94 81.18
N LEU A 28 29.80 2.43 82.40
CA LEU A 28 29.98 3.86 82.65
C LEU A 28 31.28 4.38 82.04
N GLY A 29 32.37 3.61 82.11
CA GLY A 29 33.64 3.91 81.44
C GLY A 29 33.52 3.97 79.92
N VAL A 30 32.81 3.01 79.31
CA VAL A 30 32.52 3.04 77.86
C VAL A 30 31.67 4.26 77.50
N SER A 31 30.65 4.58 78.30
CA SER A 31 29.82 5.77 78.09
C SER A 31 30.59 7.07 78.27
N THR A 32 31.54 7.14 79.21
CA THR A 32 32.43 8.30 79.39
C THR A 32 33.37 8.46 78.19
N VAL A 33 33.90 7.37 77.64
CA VAL A 33 34.72 7.41 76.41
C VAL A 33 33.91 7.92 75.22
N ILE A 34 32.66 7.45 75.05
CA ILE A 34 31.76 7.93 73.99
C ILE A 34 31.41 9.41 74.21
N ALA A 35 31.16 9.82 75.46
CA ALA A 35 30.84 11.21 75.79
C ALA A 35 32.00 12.20 75.62
N LEU A 36 33.25 11.71 75.66
CA LEU A 36 34.46 12.50 75.47
C LEU A 36 34.97 12.49 74.02
N GLN A 37 34.32 11.75 73.11
CA GLN A 37 34.69 11.80 71.69
C GLN A 37 34.41 13.21 71.14
N PRO A 38 35.34 13.79 70.35
CA PRO A 38 35.14 15.11 69.77
C PRO A 38 33.87 15.11 68.92
N PRO A 39 33.10 16.22 68.92
CA PRO A 39 31.91 16.30 68.10
C PRO A 39 32.29 16.01 66.63
N PRO A 40 31.46 15.24 65.90
CA PRO A 40 31.68 15.00 64.48
C PRO A 40 31.92 16.32 63.74
N GLN A 41 32.81 16.29 62.75
CA GLN A 41 33.16 17.48 61.97
C GLN A 41 31.90 18.12 61.36
N PRO A 42 31.82 19.47 61.30
CA PRO A 42 30.68 20.15 60.71
C PRO A 42 30.52 19.69 59.26
N GLN A 43 29.37 19.11 58.94
CA GLN A 43 29.02 18.74 57.58
C GLN A 43 28.11 19.82 57.00
N TYR A 44 28.38 20.21 55.76
CA TYR A 44 27.53 21.11 55.00
C TYR A 44 26.66 20.30 54.06
N ARG A 45 25.36 20.61 54.05
CA ARG A 45 24.39 20.06 53.11
C ARG A 45 24.13 21.08 52.02
N SER A 46 24.51 20.74 50.79
CA SER A 46 24.07 21.47 49.60
C SER A 46 22.85 20.77 49.03
N GLN A 47 21.78 21.51 48.81
CA GLN A 47 20.55 20.98 48.22
C GLN A 47 20.06 21.89 47.11
N GLY A 48 19.50 21.30 46.06
CA GLY A 48 18.88 22.01 44.96
C GLY A 48 17.77 21.19 44.32
N VAL A 49 16.93 21.85 43.53
CA VAL A 49 15.78 21.20 42.87
C VAL A 49 15.87 21.43 41.37
N LEU A 50 15.92 20.34 40.62
CA LEU A 50 15.70 20.33 39.18
C LEU A 50 14.22 20.06 38.91
N VAL A 51 13.63 20.81 37.99
CA VAL A 51 12.27 20.56 37.48
C VAL A 51 12.35 20.23 36.01
N GLN A 52 11.34 19.50 35.57
CA GLN A 52 11.18 19.21 34.17
C GLN A 52 10.85 20.48 33.39
N ASN A 53 11.54 20.65 32.27
CA ASN A 53 11.24 21.72 31.34
C ASN A 53 10.11 21.27 30.39
N PHE A 54 9.05 22.07 30.31
CA PHE A 54 7.98 21.92 29.33
C PHE A 54 7.94 23.19 28.47
N PRO A 55 8.45 23.18 27.22
CA PRO A 55 8.28 24.33 26.36
C PRO A 55 6.78 24.56 26.11
N LEU A 56 6.30 25.79 26.29
CA LEU A 56 4.88 26.16 26.17
C LEU A 56 4.31 25.99 24.74
N VAL A 57 5.18 25.84 23.74
CA VAL A 57 4.83 25.56 22.35
C VAL A 57 5.84 24.55 21.81
N ALA A 58 5.41 23.30 21.63
CA ALA A 58 6.19 22.35 20.86
C ALA A 58 5.82 22.51 19.38
N PHE A 59 6.78 22.88 18.54
CA PHE A 59 6.55 23.05 17.09
C PHE A 59 6.42 21.71 16.36
N THR A 60 6.74 20.60 17.03
CA THR A 60 6.88 19.26 16.43
C THR A 60 6.22 18.18 17.30
N ALA A 61 5.58 17.20 16.67
CA ALA A 61 4.95 16.07 17.37
C ALA A 61 5.97 15.03 17.84
N THR A 62 7.09 14.89 17.13
CA THR A 62 8.20 14.01 17.53
C THR A 62 8.97 14.63 18.70
N GLY A 63 9.09 15.97 18.75
CA GLY A 63 9.70 16.66 19.88
C GLY A 63 8.97 16.40 21.20
N THR A 64 7.63 16.45 21.20
CA THR A 64 6.83 16.12 22.40
C THR A 64 6.95 14.65 22.82
N GLU A 65 6.95 13.72 21.86
CA GLU A 65 7.08 12.28 22.15
C GLU A 65 8.47 11.93 22.70
N VAL A 66 9.54 12.48 22.13
CA VAL A 66 10.91 12.29 22.64
C VAL A 66 11.07 12.91 24.02
N GLN A 67 10.42 14.05 24.29
CA GLN A 67 10.45 14.69 25.59
C GLN A 67 9.68 13.89 26.64
N GLN A 68 8.51 13.33 26.32
CA GLN A 68 7.75 12.43 27.19
C GLN A 68 8.52 11.13 27.49
N ARG A 69 9.11 10.50 26.48
CA ARG A 69 9.97 9.32 26.70
C ARG A 69 11.30 9.67 27.38
N GLY A 70 11.73 10.92 27.28
CA GLY A 70 12.85 11.49 28.04
C GLY A 70 12.59 11.46 29.55
N GLN A 71 11.33 11.59 29.98
CA GLN A 71 10.92 11.59 31.38
C GLN A 71 11.26 10.28 32.08
N GLY A 72 10.95 9.15 31.45
CA GLY A 72 11.15 7.82 32.05
C GLY A 72 12.62 7.41 32.25
N ILE A 73 13.58 8.22 31.81
CA ILE A 73 15.03 7.93 31.85
C ILE A 73 15.77 8.88 32.81
N ILE A 74 15.07 9.85 33.41
CA ILE A 74 15.61 10.65 34.52
C ILE A 74 15.56 9.78 35.78
N SER A 75 16.46 8.80 35.86
CA SER A 75 16.66 7.94 37.02
C SER A 75 17.87 8.42 37.84
N GLU A 76 17.93 8.01 39.11
CA GLU A 76 19.11 8.23 39.95
C GLU A 76 20.39 7.73 39.29
N GLU A 77 20.36 6.56 38.65
CA GLU A 77 21.51 5.98 37.92
C GLU A 77 21.97 6.83 36.73
N PHE A 78 21.03 7.44 36.00
CA PHE A 78 21.34 8.32 34.87
C PHE A 78 21.96 9.65 35.34
N LEU A 79 21.41 10.22 36.42
CA LEU A 79 21.88 11.47 37.01
C LEU A 79 23.20 11.31 37.79
N LEU A 80 23.54 10.10 38.24
CA LEU A 80 24.84 9.74 38.82
C LEU A 80 25.72 8.93 37.86
N SER A 81 25.50 9.04 36.56
CA SER A 81 26.27 8.29 35.56
C SER A 81 27.77 8.60 35.63
N ASP A 82 28.61 7.60 35.37
CA ASP A 82 30.07 7.76 35.41
C ASP A 82 30.56 8.82 34.42
N VAL A 83 29.88 8.96 33.28
CA VAL A 83 30.19 9.98 32.27
C VAL A 83 29.98 11.38 32.83
N LEU A 84 28.88 11.62 33.55
CA LEU A 84 28.60 12.90 34.19
C LEU A 84 29.59 13.18 35.32
N LEU A 85 29.83 12.19 36.20
CA LEU A 85 30.73 12.36 37.33
C LEU A 85 32.19 12.59 36.88
N GLN A 86 32.63 11.95 35.79
CA GLN A 86 33.93 12.21 35.17
C GLN A 86 34.01 13.62 34.60
N GLN A 87 32.96 14.10 33.92
CA GLN A 87 32.92 15.45 33.38
C GLN A 87 32.95 16.51 34.50
N VAL A 88 32.18 16.29 35.57
CA VAL A 88 32.14 17.17 36.74
C VAL A 88 33.49 17.19 37.46
N THR A 89 34.13 16.04 37.66
CA THR A 89 35.46 15.96 38.31
C THR A 89 36.55 16.61 37.49
N GLN A 90 36.56 16.45 36.17
CA GLN A 90 37.50 17.17 35.29
C GLN A 90 37.35 18.69 35.38
N GLU A 91 36.11 19.18 35.49
CA GLU A 91 35.85 20.62 35.63
C GLU A 91 36.20 21.14 37.04
N LEU A 92 36.00 20.33 38.07
CA LEU A 92 36.45 20.61 39.44
C LEU A 92 37.99 20.65 39.55
N GLU A 93 38.70 19.74 38.87
CA GLU A 93 40.16 19.71 38.81
C GLU A 93 40.72 21.00 38.18
N ARG A 94 40.06 21.52 37.13
CA ARG A 94 40.41 22.82 36.52
C ARG A 94 40.25 24.00 37.47
N GLN A 95 39.35 23.88 38.44
CA GLN A 95 39.13 24.86 39.51
C GLN A 95 40.04 24.64 40.72
N GLY A 96 40.95 23.65 40.66
CA GLY A 96 41.90 23.33 41.73
C GLY A 96 41.33 22.43 42.84
N ILE A 97 40.15 21.82 42.62
CA ILE A 97 39.49 20.94 43.59
C ILE A 97 39.65 19.48 43.11
N LEU A 98 40.54 18.72 43.75
CA LEU A 98 40.75 17.31 43.42
C LEU A 98 39.71 16.43 44.14
N VAL A 99 38.80 15.81 43.39
CA VAL A 99 37.78 14.90 43.93
C VAL A 99 37.62 13.69 43.03
N GLU A 100 37.58 12.49 43.62
CA GLU A 100 37.31 11.28 42.85
C GLU A 100 35.79 11.11 42.57
N PRO A 101 35.40 10.61 41.37
CA PRO A 101 34.00 10.41 41.00
C PRO A 101 33.19 9.58 42.00
N GLN A 102 33.80 8.54 42.58
CA GLN A 102 33.15 7.66 43.56
C GLN A 102 32.85 8.38 44.88
N THR A 103 33.66 9.37 45.24
CA THR A 103 33.44 10.18 46.45
C THR A 103 32.22 11.09 46.27
N ILE A 104 32.00 11.61 45.07
CA ILE A 104 30.81 12.41 44.74
C ILE A 104 29.57 11.51 44.76
N ARG A 105 29.63 10.35 44.10
CA ARG A 105 28.52 9.36 44.07
C ARG A 105 28.06 8.97 45.47
N ASN A 106 29.00 8.58 46.34
CA ASN A 106 28.68 8.10 47.70
C ASN A 106 28.17 9.20 48.66
N ARG A 107 28.37 10.47 48.30
CA ARG A 107 27.96 11.63 49.12
C ARG A 107 26.75 12.37 48.56
N THR A 108 26.22 11.91 47.43
CA THR A 108 25.04 12.47 46.76
C THR A 108 23.86 11.53 46.94
N GLU A 109 22.74 12.07 47.40
CA GLU A 109 21.45 11.40 47.48
C GLU A 109 20.50 12.09 46.50
N ILE A 110 19.85 11.32 45.63
CA ILE A 110 18.87 11.85 44.67
C ILE A 110 17.50 11.29 45.01
N THR A 111 16.57 12.20 45.28
CA THR A 111 15.15 11.85 45.49
C THR A 111 14.35 12.34 44.29
N VAL A 112 13.77 11.40 43.56
CA VAL A 112 12.91 11.69 42.41
C VAL A 112 11.45 11.67 42.88
N GLU A 113 10.77 12.82 42.82
CA GLU A 113 9.35 12.94 43.12
C GLU A 113 8.54 12.85 41.82
N SER A 114 7.76 11.77 41.70
CA SER A 114 6.81 11.55 40.60
C SER A 114 5.37 11.85 41.02
N ASP A 115 4.51 12.19 40.06
CA ASP A 115 3.08 12.37 40.28
C ASP A 115 2.27 11.06 40.15
N ASP A 116 0.94 11.15 40.37
CA ASP A 116 0.01 10.01 40.36
C ASP A 116 -0.03 9.25 39.02
N GLN A 117 0.51 9.82 37.93
CA GLN A 117 0.61 9.19 36.61
C GLN A 117 2.02 8.65 36.31
N GLY A 118 2.96 8.79 37.26
CA GLY A 118 4.34 8.34 37.13
C GLY A 118 5.26 9.35 36.44
N GLU A 119 4.80 10.58 36.19
CA GLU A 119 5.62 11.63 35.57
C GLU A 119 6.50 12.32 36.62
N ILE A 120 7.79 12.50 36.31
CA ILE A 120 8.76 13.09 37.24
C ILE A 120 8.54 14.61 37.30
N ARG A 121 8.12 15.12 38.45
CA ARG A 121 7.81 16.53 38.63
C ARG A 121 8.98 17.31 39.22
N ARG A 122 9.72 16.72 40.16
CA ARG A 122 10.84 17.36 40.86
C ARG A 122 11.93 16.34 41.14
N VAL A 123 13.19 16.74 40.93
CA VAL A 123 14.36 15.96 41.33
C VAL A 123 15.09 16.76 42.39
N LEU A 124 15.04 16.28 43.63
CA LEU A 124 15.79 16.83 44.75
C LEU A 124 17.15 16.15 44.78
N VAL A 125 18.22 16.95 44.65
CA VAL A 125 19.59 16.46 44.74
C VAL A 125 20.21 17.03 46.01
N THR A 126 20.66 16.13 46.89
CA THR A 126 21.28 16.49 48.17
C THR A 126 22.72 15.99 48.21
N LEU A 127 23.67 16.90 48.42
CA LEU A 127 25.09 16.59 48.55
C LEU A 127 25.58 16.97 49.95
N THR A 128 26.33 16.07 50.59
CA THR A 128 26.93 16.34 51.90
C THR A 128 28.46 16.41 51.82
N TRP A 129 29.06 17.51 52.30
CA TRP A 129 30.52 17.73 52.23
C TRP A 129 31.09 18.46 53.45
N PRO A 130 32.37 18.25 53.84
CA PRO A 130 33.01 18.96 54.97
C PRO A 130 33.28 20.45 54.71
N GLU A 131 33.62 20.85 53.49
CA GLU A 131 33.83 22.25 53.12
C GLU A 131 32.63 22.85 52.37
N ARG A 132 32.15 24.02 52.81
CA ARG A 132 31.01 24.73 52.19
C ARG A 132 31.24 25.05 50.72
N GLU A 133 32.43 25.54 50.39
CA GLU A 133 32.82 26.00 49.06
C GLU A 133 32.85 24.83 48.07
N VAL A 134 33.41 23.68 48.51
CA VAL A 134 33.46 22.45 47.72
C VAL A 134 32.05 21.88 47.54
N ALA A 135 31.21 21.86 48.57
CA ALA A 135 29.82 21.39 48.47
C ALA A 135 29.03 22.18 47.41
N GLN A 136 29.18 23.50 47.39
CA GLN A 136 28.48 24.37 46.45
C GLN A 136 29.02 24.21 45.02
N ALA A 137 30.34 24.13 44.85
CA ALA A 137 30.98 23.96 43.54
C ALA A 137 30.62 22.61 42.90
N VAL A 138 30.68 21.53 43.67
CA VAL A 138 30.34 20.18 43.20
C VAL A 138 28.87 20.12 42.77
N LEU A 139 27.93 20.58 43.62
CA LEU A 139 26.50 20.50 43.29
C LEU A 139 26.13 21.44 42.12
N GLY A 140 26.77 22.61 42.01
CA GLY A 140 26.61 23.53 40.87
C GLY A 140 27.00 22.88 39.54
N LEU A 141 28.20 22.30 39.47
CA LEU A 141 28.68 21.62 38.27
C LEU A 141 27.88 20.35 37.95
N MET A 142 27.39 19.65 38.96
CA MET A 142 26.47 18.52 38.75
C MET A 142 25.16 18.98 38.10
N PHE A 143 24.58 20.11 38.50
CA PHE A 143 23.35 20.63 37.90
C PHE A 143 23.55 21.00 36.44
N GLU A 144 24.66 21.69 36.11
CA GLU A 144 25.02 21.99 34.72
C GLU A 144 25.25 20.71 33.90
N GLY A 145 25.98 19.75 34.45
CA GLY A 145 26.23 18.45 33.84
C GLY A 145 24.96 17.63 33.60
N MET A 146 24.00 17.64 34.54
CA MET A 146 22.73 16.92 34.41
C MET A 146 21.84 17.53 33.32
N VAL A 147 21.77 18.86 33.25
CA VAL A 147 21.03 19.59 32.19
C VAL A 147 21.66 19.32 30.82
N GLU A 148 22.98 19.37 30.72
CA GLU A 148 23.71 19.13 29.47
C GLU A 148 23.61 17.67 29.02
N LEU A 149 23.77 16.71 29.93
CA LEU A 149 23.61 15.29 29.64
C LEU A 149 22.20 14.98 29.11
N SER A 150 21.17 15.61 29.68
CA SER A 150 19.80 15.51 29.18
C SER A 150 19.68 16.03 27.75
N ARG A 151 20.27 17.20 27.44
CA ARG A 151 20.26 17.79 26.10
C ARG A 151 20.95 16.88 25.07
N VAL A 152 22.15 16.40 25.36
CA VAL A 152 22.92 15.51 24.47
C VAL A 152 22.19 14.19 24.24
N THR A 153 21.60 13.62 25.28
CA THR A 153 20.84 12.36 25.19
C THR A 153 19.59 12.52 24.31
N ASN A 154 18.85 13.63 24.45
CA ASN A 154 17.69 13.92 23.60
C ASN A 154 18.11 14.07 22.14
N ARG A 155 19.19 14.81 21.88
CA ARG A 155 19.72 14.98 20.53
C ARG A 155 20.13 13.64 19.91
N ALA A 156 20.86 12.81 20.64
CA ALA A 156 21.30 11.50 20.15
C ALA A 156 20.13 10.60 19.74
N ARG A 157 18.99 10.67 20.45
CA ARG A 157 17.77 9.93 20.07
C ARG A 157 17.14 10.47 18.80
N LEU A 158 17.07 11.80 18.65
CA LEU A 158 16.54 12.42 17.43
C LEU A 158 17.38 12.03 16.21
N VAL A 159 18.71 12.03 16.35
CA VAL A 159 19.62 11.53 15.31
C VAL A 159 19.34 10.06 14.99
N ALA A 160 19.22 9.19 16.00
CA ALA A 160 18.91 7.78 15.78
C ALA A 160 17.55 7.57 15.07
N ILE A 161 16.54 8.39 15.37
CA ILE A 161 15.25 8.38 14.66
C ILE A 161 15.44 8.83 13.22
N ILE A 162 16.16 9.93 12.98
CA ILE A 162 16.44 10.45 11.63
C ILE A 162 17.18 9.41 10.79
N ASP A 163 18.20 8.75 11.35
CA ASP A 163 18.98 7.72 10.68
C ASP A 163 18.10 6.50 10.33
N ALA A 164 17.28 6.02 11.27
CA ALA A 164 16.34 4.93 11.03
C ALA A 164 15.29 5.28 9.95
N LEU A 165 14.85 6.54 9.88
CA LEU A 165 13.94 7.01 8.83
C LEU A 165 14.67 7.10 7.47
N ASN A 166 15.90 7.62 7.44
CA ASN A 166 16.73 7.70 6.24
C ASN A 166 17.09 6.33 5.67
N GLU A 167 17.28 5.33 6.51
CA GLU A 167 17.55 3.96 6.06
C GLU A 167 16.33 3.32 5.37
N ARG A 168 15.12 3.62 5.85
CA ARG A 168 13.88 3.04 5.32
C ARG A 168 13.30 3.81 4.13
N LEU A 169 13.60 5.11 4.02
CA LEU A 169 13.02 5.98 2.99
C LEU A 169 13.28 5.49 1.55
N PRO A 170 14.48 5.02 1.17
CA PRO A 170 14.74 4.54 -0.19
C PRO A 170 13.88 3.33 -0.58
N ALA A 171 13.62 2.41 0.36
CA ALA A 171 12.75 1.26 0.11
C ALA A 171 11.30 1.70 -0.11
N ILE A 172 10.80 2.62 0.72
CA ILE A 172 9.44 3.18 0.61
C ILE A 172 9.27 3.96 -0.69
N GLU A 173 10.27 4.74 -1.09
CA GLU A 173 10.27 5.46 -2.36
C GLU A 173 10.30 4.49 -3.56
N GLY A 174 11.08 3.41 -3.47
CA GLY A 174 11.08 2.33 -4.45
C GLY A 174 9.71 1.69 -4.63
N GLU A 175 9.04 1.33 -3.54
CA GLU A 175 7.68 0.77 -3.54
C GLU A 175 6.64 1.75 -4.12
N LEU A 176 6.77 3.05 -3.82
CA LEU A 176 5.90 4.08 -4.40
C LEU A 176 6.10 4.17 -5.92
N ARG A 177 7.34 4.24 -6.40
CA ARG A 177 7.64 4.31 -7.84
C ARG A 177 7.15 3.07 -8.58
N GLU A 178 7.30 1.88 -7.99
CA GLU A 178 6.79 0.64 -8.57
C GLU A 178 5.26 0.66 -8.70
N ALA A 179 4.56 1.12 -7.66
CA ALA A 179 3.11 1.26 -7.68
C ALA A 179 2.65 2.29 -8.73
N GLU A 180 3.34 3.44 -8.82
CA GLU A 180 3.06 4.48 -9.81
C GLU A 180 3.29 3.97 -11.24
N GLN A 181 4.38 3.24 -11.48
CA GLN A 181 4.68 2.65 -12.78
C GLN A 181 3.67 1.57 -13.18
N THR A 182 3.16 0.82 -12.19
CA THR A 182 2.08 -0.15 -12.40
C THR A 182 0.79 0.56 -12.84
N LEU A 183 0.41 1.64 -12.15
CA LEU A 183 -0.73 2.46 -12.54
C LEU A 183 -0.55 3.07 -13.93
N GLU A 184 0.63 3.60 -14.22
CA GLU A 184 0.94 4.21 -15.51
C GLU A 184 0.86 3.17 -16.64
N THR A 185 1.44 2.00 -16.44
CA THR A 185 1.40 0.91 -17.42
C THR A 185 -0.04 0.45 -17.67
N TYR A 186 -0.83 0.35 -16.61
CA TYR A 186 -2.25 0.02 -16.69
C TYR A 186 -3.03 1.10 -17.46
N ASP A 187 -2.84 2.38 -17.13
CA ASP A 187 -3.52 3.50 -17.80
C ASP A 187 -3.10 3.62 -19.27
N ARG A 188 -1.86 3.26 -19.65
CA ARG A 188 -1.44 3.21 -21.06
C ARG A 188 -2.11 2.07 -21.83
N GLN A 189 -2.28 0.90 -21.21
CA GLN A 189 -2.85 -0.28 -21.88
C GLN A 189 -4.37 -0.23 -21.94
N GLU A 190 -5.01 0.17 -20.85
CA GLU A 190 -6.45 0.06 -20.64
C GLU A 190 -7.17 1.41 -20.63
N GLY A 191 -6.41 2.51 -20.50
CA GLY A 191 -6.96 3.87 -20.48
C GLY A 191 -7.80 4.22 -21.71
N PRO A 192 -7.40 3.89 -22.96
CA PRO A 192 -8.21 4.17 -24.14
C PRO A 192 -9.59 3.50 -24.10
N ALA A 193 -9.67 2.24 -23.66
CA ALA A 193 -10.93 1.52 -23.54
C ALA A 193 -11.80 2.08 -22.41
N ILE A 194 -11.18 2.49 -21.29
CA ILE A 194 -11.88 3.15 -20.18
C ILE A 194 -12.43 4.52 -20.62
N GLN A 195 -11.63 5.31 -21.35
CA GLN A 195 -12.01 6.64 -21.82
C GLN A 195 -13.12 6.58 -22.88
N ALA A 196 -13.02 5.66 -23.84
CA ALA A 196 -14.06 5.44 -24.86
C ALA A 196 -15.43 5.13 -24.25
N ALA A 197 -15.45 4.48 -23.09
CA ALA A 197 -16.69 4.24 -22.38
C ALA A 197 -17.20 5.44 -21.58
N ILE A 198 -16.30 6.23 -20.97
CA ILE A 198 -16.65 7.46 -20.26
C ILE A 198 -17.25 8.49 -21.22
N ASP A 199 -16.63 8.65 -22.39
CA ASP A 199 -17.07 9.60 -23.42
C ASP A 199 -18.26 9.07 -24.23
N GLY A 200 -18.70 7.83 -23.95
CA GLY A 200 -19.84 7.20 -24.61
C GLY A 200 -19.60 6.77 -26.06
N SER A 201 -18.38 6.88 -26.58
CA SER A 201 -18.06 6.50 -27.96
C SER A 201 -18.31 5.01 -28.21
N LEU A 202 -17.94 4.14 -27.26
CA LEU A 202 -18.18 2.70 -27.34
C LEU A 202 -19.68 2.36 -27.43
N LEU A 203 -20.51 3.04 -26.63
CA LEU A 203 -21.97 2.88 -26.69
C LEU A 203 -22.54 3.46 -28.01
N GLY A 204 -21.96 4.56 -28.49
CA GLY A 204 -22.24 5.16 -29.79
C GLY A 204 -21.94 4.20 -30.94
N GLU A 205 -20.82 3.51 -30.92
CA GLU A 205 -20.44 2.51 -31.92
C GLU A 205 -21.37 1.29 -31.90
N ILE A 206 -21.72 0.77 -30.70
CA ILE A 206 -22.68 -0.33 -30.55
C ILE A 206 -24.05 0.07 -31.13
N SER A 207 -24.55 1.24 -30.75
CA SER A 207 -25.85 1.73 -31.22
C SER A 207 -25.85 2.05 -32.72
N GLY A 208 -24.72 2.57 -33.24
CA GLY A 208 -24.48 2.79 -34.67
C GLY A 208 -24.50 1.49 -35.47
N ALA A 209 -23.80 0.45 -35.01
CA ALA A 209 -23.81 -0.88 -35.63
C ALA A 209 -25.22 -1.48 -35.63
N GLN A 210 -25.97 -1.36 -34.54
CA GLN A 210 -27.36 -1.81 -34.46
C GLN A 210 -28.29 -1.04 -35.42
N GLN A 211 -28.09 0.27 -35.57
CA GLN A 211 -28.84 1.08 -36.51
C GLN A 211 -28.54 0.69 -37.96
N GLN A 212 -27.27 0.51 -38.32
CA GLN A 212 -26.87 0.03 -39.64
C GLN A 212 -27.42 -1.37 -39.92
N TRP A 213 -27.40 -2.26 -38.93
CA TRP A 213 -27.96 -3.60 -39.06
C TRP A 213 -29.46 -3.56 -39.36
N ARG A 214 -30.23 -2.72 -38.62
CA ARG A 214 -31.67 -2.51 -38.87
C ARG A 214 -31.94 -1.93 -40.27
N GLN A 215 -31.13 -0.96 -40.70
CA GLN A 215 -31.24 -0.40 -42.05
C GLN A 215 -30.98 -1.46 -43.12
N ASN A 216 -29.92 -2.27 -42.97
CA ASN A 216 -29.63 -3.37 -43.89
C ASN A 216 -30.74 -4.43 -43.90
N GLN A 217 -31.40 -4.71 -42.77
CA GLN A 217 -32.54 -5.62 -42.75
C GLN A 217 -33.72 -5.11 -43.56
N ILE A 218 -34.03 -3.81 -43.46
CA ILE A 218 -35.10 -3.18 -44.23
C ILE A 218 -34.77 -3.23 -45.73
N LEU A 219 -33.52 -2.90 -46.11
CA LEU A 219 -33.06 -2.98 -47.50
C LEU A 219 -33.11 -4.41 -48.05
N LEU A 220 -32.67 -5.39 -47.27
CA LEU A 220 -32.75 -6.81 -47.64
C LEU A 220 -34.19 -7.26 -47.84
N ALA A 221 -35.12 -6.84 -46.98
CA ALA A 221 -36.53 -7.17 -47.14
C ALA A 221 -37.11 -6.57 -48.44
N GLY A 222 -36.72 -5.33 -48.78
CA GLY A 222 -37.09 -4.68 -50.04
C GLY A 222 -36.56 -5.43 -51.26
N ILE A 223 -35.25 -5.70 -51.29
CA ILE A 223 -34.62 -6.46 -52.39
C ILE A 223 -35.23 -7.86 -52.52
N GLN A 224 -35.52 -8.54 -51.40
CA GLN A 224 -36.15 -9.86 -51.43
C GLN A 224 -37.55 -9.82 -52.03
N ALA A 225 -38.33 -8.77 -51.74
CA ALA A 225 -39.64 -8.56 -52.33
C ALA A 225 -39.54 -8.31 -53.85
N GLU A 226 -38.58 -7.50 -54.29
CA GLU A 226 -38.31 -7.25 -55.72
C GLU A 226 -37.88 -8.52 -56.46
N ILE A 227 -36.95 -9.28 -55.89
CA ILE A 227 -36.52 -10.59 -56.39
C ILE A 227 -37.72 -11.51 -56.56
N ASN A 228 -38.60 -11.61 -55.55
CA ASN A 228 -39.77 -12.48 -55.60
C ASN A 228 -40.76 -12.03 -56.70
N ALA A 229 -40.98 -10.73 -56.85
CA ALA A 229 -41.84 -10.17 -57.89
C ALA A 229 -41.30 -10.45 -59.30
N ILE A 230 -39.99 -10.30 -59.50
CA ILE A 230 -39.34 -10.57 -60.79
C ILE A 230 -39.33 -12.07 -61.10
N ARG A 231 -39.04 -12.92 -60.11
CA ARG A 231 -39.12 -14.39 -60.24
C ARG A 231 -40.53 -14.84 -60.63
N ALA A 232 -41.57 -14.28 -60.02
CA ALA A 232 -42.96 -14.60 -60.36
C ALA A 232 -43.35 -14.20 -61.79
N ARG A 233 -42.76 -13.12 -62.33
CA ARG A 233 -42.99 -12.68 -63.72
C ARG A 233 -42.19 -13.48 -64.74
N LEU A 234 -40.94 -13.84 -64.44
CA LEU A 234 -40.06 -14.60 -65.33
C LEU A 234 -40.33 -16.10 -65.32
N GLY A 235 -40.82 -16.64 -64.21
CA GLY A 235 -40.91 -18.08 -63.99
C GLY A 235 -39.55 -18.77 -63.84
N MET A 236 -38.51 -18.01 -63.51
CA MET A 236 -37.11 -18.48 -63.43
C MET A 236 -36.46 -18.10 -62.09
N SER A 237 -35.51 -18.91 -61.63
CA SER A 237 -34.61 -18.55 -60.51
C SER A 237 -33.50 -17.58 -60.95
N PRO A 238 -32.76 -16.92 -60.03
CA PRO A 238 -31.65 -16.03 -60.40
C PRO A 238 -30.54 -16.77 -61.15
N ASP A 239 -30.21 -18.00 -60.73
CA ASP A 239 -29.20 -18.82 -61.39
C ASP A 239 -29.64 -19.19 -62.82
N GLN A 240 -30.91 -19.53 -62.99
CA GLN A 240 -31.49 -19.79 -64.31
C GLN A 240 -31.53 -18.52 -65.17
N ALA A 241 -31.88 -17.38 -64.59
CA ALA A 241 -31.90 -16.09 -65.27
C ALA A 241 -30.49 -15.65 -65.71
N TYR A 242 -29.47 -15.89 -64.89
CA TYR A 242 -28.07 -15.65 -65.24
C TYR A 242 -27.63 -16.49 -66.44
N ILE A 243 -27.85 -17.81 -66.39
CA ILE A 243 -27.53 -18.73 -67.50
C ILE A 243 -28.28 -18.31 -68.76
N SER A 244 -29.58 -18.05 -68.64
CA SER A 244 -30.43 -17.73 -69.78
C SER A 244 -30.09 -16.37 -70.40
N SER A 245 -29.73 -15.38 -69.58
CA SER A 245 -29.24 -14.09 -70.05
C SER A 245 -27.90 -14.21 -70.78
N ALA A 246 -26.94 -14.95 -70.19
CA ALA A 246 -25.63 -15.17 -70.79
C ALA A 246 -25.72 -15.91 -72.13
N LEU A 247 -26.55 -16.96 -72.22
CA LEU A 247 -26.78 -17.71 -73.45
C LEU A 247 -27.53 -16.90 -74.52
N SER A 248 -28.49 -16.04 -74.12
CA SER A 248 -29.26 -15.21 -75.05
C SER A 248 -28.45 -14.02 -75.59
N ALA A 249 -27.39 -13.61 -74.88
CA ALA A 249 -26.51 -12.52 -75.29
C ALA A 249 -25.40 -12.95 -76.28
N ASP A 250 -25.14 -14.26 -76.44
CA ASP A 250 -24.10 -14.75 -77.34
C ASP A 250 -24.58 -14.82 -78.81
N PRO A 251 -23.90 -14.12 -79.75
CA PRO A 251 -24.34 -14.06 -81.15
C PRO A 251 -24.14 -15.39 -81.90
N ILE A 252 -23.19 -16.23 -81.49
CA ILE A 252 -22.92 -17.53 -82.12
C ILE A 252 -24.03 -18.51 -81.76
N ILE A 253 -24.50 -18.49 -80.51
CA ILE A 253 -25.66 -19.27 -80.07
C ILE A 253 -26.93 -18.84 -80.83
N ALA A 254 -27.15 -17.53 -81.00
CA ALA A 254 -28.28 -17.03 -81.78
C ALA A 254 -28.24 -17.51 -83.25
N GLU A 255 -27.07 -17.48 -83.88
CA GLU A 255 -26.88 -17.96 -85.25
C GLU A 255 -27.09 -19.47 -85.37
N LEU A 256 -26.52 -20.27 -84.48
CA LEU A 256 -26.71 -21.73 -84.46
C LEU A 256 -28.18 -22.11 -84.28
N ARG A 257 -28.95 -21.35 -83.48
CA ARG A 257 -30.41 -21.57 -83.35
C ARG A 257 -31.15 -21.27 -84.65
N SER A 258 -30.78 -20.21 -85.36
CA SER A 258 -31.33 -19.88 -86.67
C SER A 258 -31.09 -21.02 -87.67
N GLN A 259 -29.85 -21.52 -87.75
CA GLN A 259 -29.46 -22.63 -88.63
C GLN A 259 -30.19 -23.94 -88.27
N ILE A 260 -30.31 -24.25 -86.98
CA ILE A 260 -31.08 -25.42 -86.51
C ILE A 260 -32.56 -25.30 -86.92
N LEU A 261 -33.19 -24.14 -86.69
CA LEU A 261 -34.60 -23.92 -87.05
C LEU A 261 -34.82 -24.03 -88.56
N GLN A 262 -33.90 -23.50 -89.37
CA GLN A 262 -33.95 -23.61 -90.83
C GLN A 262 -33.86 -25.07 -91.29
N ALA A 263 -32.92 -25.84 -90.75
CA ALA A 263 -32.76 -27.26 -91.06
C ALA A 263 -33.99 -28.10 -90.62
N GLU A 264 -34.55 -27.84 -89.43
CA GLU A 264 -35.78 -28.47 -88.95
C GLU A 264 -36.98 -28.16 -89.85
N THR A 265 -37.10 -26.89 -90.30
CA THR A 265 -38.19 -26.46 -91.19
C THR A 265 -38.07 -27.14 -92.55
N GLN A 266 -36.86 -27.21 -93.12
CA GLN A 266 -36.62 -27.90 -94.39
C GLN A 266 -36.88 -29.41 -94.29
N LEU A 267 -36.48 -30.04 -93.19
CA LEU A 267 -36.81 -31.45 -92.95
C LEU A 267 -38.31 -31.68 -92.86
N LEU A 268 -39.06 -30.82 -92.16
CA LEU A 268 -40.50 -30.95 -92.05
C LEU A 268 -41.18 -30.84 -93.42
N LEU A 269 -40.82 -29.84 -94.22
CA LEU A 269 -41.37 -29.64 -95.56
C LEU A 269 -41.05 -30.80 -96.51
N LEU A 270 -39.80 -31.28 -96.49
CA LEU A 270 -39.34 -32.36 -97.37
C LEU A 270 -39.78 -33.75 -96.90
N SER A 271 -40.16 -33.91 -95.63
CA SER A 271 -40.56 -35.21 -95.07
C SER A 271 -41.91 -35.72 -95.57
N ASP A 272 -42.76 -34.84 -96.12
CA ASP A 272 -44.03 -35.21 -96.75
C ASP A 272 -43.81 -35.75 -98.17
N GLU A 273 -42.74 -35.30 -98.84
CA GLU A 273 -42.43 -35.64 -100.24
C GLU A 273 -41.34 -36.71 -100.39
N LEU A 274 -40.40 -36.79 -99.44
CA LEU A 274 -39.19 -37.61 -99.52
C LEU A 274 -39.12 -38.65 -98.40
N ARG A 275 -38.69 -39.87 -98.75
CA ARG A 275 -38.49 -40.94 -97.77
C ARG A 275 -37.33 -40.62 -96.83
N PRO A 276 -37.34 -41.15 -95.59
CA PRO A 276 -36.25 -40.94 -94.62
C PRO A 276 -34.84 -41.34 -95.09
N ALA A 277 -34.74 -42.24 -96.07
CA ALA A 277 -33.47 -42.68 -96.66
C ALA A 277 -32.97 -41.80 -97.83
N HIS A 278 -33.70 -40.74 -98.19
CA HIS A 278 -33.30 -39.86 -99.30
C HIS A 278 -32.01 -39.09 -98.95
N PRO A 279 -31.04 -38.94 -99.87
CA PRO A 279 -29.76 -38.28 -99.59
C PRO A 279 -29.89 -36.89 -98.98
N THR A 280 -30.85 -36.09 -99.44
CA THR A 280 -31.13 -34.74 -98.91
C THR A 280 -31.62 -34.76 -97.46
N ILE A 281 -32.46 -35.74 -97.09
CA ILE A 281 -32.94 -35.90 -95.71
C ILE A 281 -31.76 -36.32 -94.81
N GLN A 282 -30.90 -37.23 -95.28
CA GLN A 282 -29.71 -37.67 -94.54
C GLN A 282 -28.71 -36.53 -94.33
N GLN A 283 -28.48 -35.69 -95.34
CA GLN A 283 -27.61 -34.52 -95.21
C GLN A 283 -28.15 -33.53 -94.17
N LEU A 284 -29.44 -33.18 -94.23
CA LEU A 284 -30.06 -32.29 -93.25
C LEU A 284 -30.04 -32.87 -91.83
N GLN A 285 -30.18 -34.19 -91.67
CA GLN A 285 -30.03 -34.86 -90.37
C GLN A 285 -28.60 -34.77 -89.83
N ASN A 286 -27.59 -34.97 -90.68
CA ASN A 286 -26.18 -34.84 -90.30
C ASN A 286 -25.83 -33.39 -89.93
N ASP A 287 -26.30 -32.42 -90.71
CA ASP A 287 -26.12 -31.00 -90.44
C ASP A 287 -26.76 -30.61 -89.11
N LEU A 288 -27.98 -31.08 -88.83
CA LEU A 288 -28.65 -30.88 -87.54
C LEU A 288 -27.85 -31.44 -86.36
N GLN A 289 -27.28 -32.63 -86.51
CA GLN A 289 -26.44 -33.21 -85.46
C GLN A 289 -25.19 -32.36 -85.22
N GLY A 290 -24.54 -31.90 -86.30
CA GLY A 290 -23.39 -30.99 -86.24
C GLY A 290 -23.71 -29.68 -85.53
N TYR A 291 -24.79 -28.99 -85.94
CA TYR A 291 -25.22 -27.74 -85.31
C TYR A 291 -25.60 -27.91 -83.84
N ASN A 292 -26.28 -29.00 -83.48
CA ASN A 292 -26.61 -29.29 -82.08
C ASN A 292 -25.35 -29.56 -81.22
N LEU A 293 -24.32 -30.17 -81.80
CA LEU A 293 -23.06 -30.44 -81.10
C LEU A 293 -22.29 -29.14 -80.87
N LEU A 294 -22.20 -28.28 -81.89
CA LEU A 294 -21.61 -26.95 -81.79
C LEU A 294 -22.36 -26.06 -80.79
N LEU A 295 -23.70 -26.11 -80.79
CA LEU A 295 -24.53 -25.36 -79.83
C LEU A 295 -24.22 -25.75 -78.38
N ARG A 296 -24.06 -27.05 -78.11
CA ARG A 296 -23.71 -27.54 -76.76
C ARG A 296 -22.31 -27.12 -76.35
N GLN A 297 -21.33 -27.22 -77.24
CA GLN A 297 -19.96 -26.77 -76.99
C GLN A 297 -19.93 -25.28 -76.68
N ARG A 298 -20.59 -24.45 -77.51
CA ARG A 298 -20.63 -23.01 -77.30
C ARG A 298 -21.34 -22.63 -76.00
N ALA A 299 -22.45 -23.28 -75.69
CA ALA A 299 -23.16 -23.05 -74.43
C ALA A 299 -22.29 -23.38 -73.20
N GLN A 300 -21.48 -24.45 -73.26
CA GLN A 300 -20.52 -24.79 -72.20
C GLN A 300 -19.42 -23.72 -72.06
N GLU A 301 -18.91 -23.20 -73.16
CA GLU A 301 -17.91 -22.13 -73.15
C GLU A 301 -18.45 -20.84 -72.52
N VAL A 302 -19.70 -20.45 -72.87
CA VAL A 302 -20.33 -19.21 -72.39
C VAL A 302 -20.69 -19.28 -70.90
N ILE A 303 -21.15 -20.43 -70.41
CA ILE A 303 -21.48 -20.62 -68.98
C ILE A 303 -20.20 -20.78 -68.13
N GLY A 304 -19.10 -21.22 -68.73
CA GLY A 304 -17.83 -21.49 -68.07
C GLY A 304 -17.82 -22.82 -67.30
N SER A 305 -16.64 -23.45 -67.21
CA SER A 305 -16.42 -24.76 -66.58
C SER A 305 -16.57 -24.78 -65.05
N GLY A 306 -16.86 -23.64 -64.42
CA GLY A 306 -16.96 -23.47 -62.96
C GLY A 306 -18.38 -23.54 -62.38
N SER A 307 -19.43 -23.56 -63.20
CA SER A 307 -20.81 -23.67 -62.71
C SER A 307 -21.19 -25.14 -62.52
N LEU A 308 -21.28 -25.60 -61.26
CA LEU A 308 -21.66 -26.97 -60.85
C LEU A 308 -23.14 -27.32 -61.14
N VAL A 309 -23.83 -26.54 -61.95
CA VAL A 309 -25.23 -26.77 -62.33
C VAL A 309 -25.28 -27.82 -63.42
N ASN A 310 -26.20 -28.78 -63.29
CA ASN A 310 -26.48 -29.80 -64.31
C ASN A 310 -26.55 -29.14 -65.69
N LEU A 311 -25.65 -29.56 -66.60
CA LEU A 311 -25.60 -28.99 -67.93
C LEU A 311 -26.98 -29.14 -68.59
N PRO A 312 -27.59 -28.03 -69.06
CA PRO A 312 -28.87 -28.10 -69.73
C PRO A 312 -28.75 -28.97 -70.98
N THR A 313 -29.75 -29.82 -71.24
CA THR A 313 -29.82 -30.59 -72.48
C THR A 313 -29.88 -29.67 -73.70
N GLY A 314 -29.52 -30.16 -74.89
CA GLY A 314 -29.56 -29.35 -76.12
C GLY A 314 -30.89 -28.63 -76.35
N GLU A 315 -32.00 -29.23 -75.92
CA GLU A 315 -33.33 -28.63 -75.99
C GLU A 315 -33.56 -27.52 -74.95
N GLN A 316 -33.09 -27.72 -73.71
CA GLN A 316 -33.13 -26.68 -72.67
C GLN A 316 -32.21 -25.49 -73.02
N ILE A 317 -31.07 -25.73 -73.67
CA ILE A 317 -30.21 -24.66 -74.18
C ILE A 317 -30.99 -23.81 -75.18
N ARG A 318 -31.72 -24.44 -76.13
CA ARG A 318 -32.54 -23.71 -77.12
C ARG A 318 -33.67 -22.89 -76.50
N GLN A 319 -34.32 -23.39 -75.44
CA GLN A 319 -35.39 -22.66 -74.74
C GLN A 319 -34.84 -21.51 -73.87
N ASN A 320 -33.70 -21.72 -73.21
CA ASN A 320 -33.10 -20.75 -72.29
C ASN A 320 -32.26 -19.68 -73.00
N SER A 321 -31.77 -19.94 -74.21
CA SER A 321 -31.06 -18.97 -75.07
C SER A 321 -32.00 -18.08 -75.89
N ALA A 322 -33.30 -18.22 -75.70
CA ALA A 322 -34.37 -17.57 -76.44
C ALA A 322 -35.11 -16.51 -75.63
N LEU A 323 -34.42 -15.75 -74.79
CA LEU A 323 -35.09 -14.66 -74.08
C LEU A 323 -35.45 -13.55 -75.06
N ASP A 324 -36.72 -13.13 -75.00
CA ASP A 324 -37.12 -11.86 -75.59
C ASP A 324 -36.37 -10.69 -74.87
N PRO A 325 -36.21 -9.53 -75.51
CA PRO A 325 -35.46 -8.42 -74.93
C PRO A 325 -35.98 -7.96 -73.55
N ALA A 326 -37.29 -8.07 -73.29
CA ALA A 326 -37.89 -7.66 -72.03
C ALA A 326 -37.56 -8.65 -70.89
N ARG A 327 -37.60 -9.96 -71.16
CA ARG A 327 -37.17 -11.01 -70.23
C ARG A 327 -35.68 -10.94 -69.96
N ALA A 328 -34.86 -10.68 -70.98
CA ALA A 328 -33.42 -10.53 -70.81
C ALA A 328 -33.09 -9.35 -69.87
N GLN A 329 -33.81 -8.24 -69.98
CA GLN A 329 -33.68 -7.12 -69.03
C GLN A 329 -34.07 -7.51 -67.60
N LEU A 330 -35.19 -8.21 -67.41
CA LEU A 330 -35.60 -8.70 -66.09
C LEU A 330 -34.60 -9.72 -65.51
N ALA A 331 -34.01 -10.57 -66.33
CA ALA A 331 -33.00 -11.55 -65.93
C ALA A 331 -31.70 -10.88 -65.45
N ASN A 332 -31.28 -9.83 -66.15
CA ASN A 332 -30.15 -8.99 -65.74
C ASN A 332 -30.45 -8.24 -64.43
N GLN A 333 -31.66 -7.70 -64.29
CA GLN A 333 -32.10 -7.04 -63.06
C GLN A 333 -32.13 -8.02 -61.88
N LEU A 334 -32.62 -9.24 -62.08
CA LEU A 334 -32.65 -10.29 -61.05
C LEU A 334 -31.25 -10.66 -60.56
N THR A 335 -30.29 -10.82 -61.48
CA THR A 335 -28.89 -11.13 -61.16
C THR A 335 -28.24 -9.99 -60.36
N SER A 336 -28.51 -8.74 -60.75
CA SER A 336 -28.03 -7.55 -60.03
C SER A 336 -28.58 -7.50 -58.60
N LEU A 337 -29.88 -7.71 -58.42
CA LEU A 337 -30.53 -7.74 -57.10
C LEU A 337 -29.99 -8.87 -56.22
N GLU A 338 -29.75 -10.06 -56.77
CA GLU A 338 -29.16 -11.18 -56.02
C GLU A 338 -27.72 -10.86 -55.57
N THR A 339 -26.94 -10.18 -56.41
CA THR A 339 -25.59 -9.73 -56.05
C THR A 339 -25.63 -8.69 -54.92
N GLN A 340 -26.57 -7.73 -55.00
CA GLN A 340 -26.79 -6.74 -53.94
C GLN A 340 -27.24 -7.39 -52.63
N ARG A 341 -28.18 -8.34 -52.70
CA ARG A 341 -28.63 -9.14 -51.56
C ARG A 341 -27.46 -9.84 -50.88
N ASN A 342 -26.64 -10.55 -51.65
CA ASN A 342 -25.48 -11.27 -51.13
C ASN A 342 -24.48 -10.31 -50.47
N THR A 343 -24.25 -9.14 -51.07
CA THR A 343 -23.39 -8.09 -50.51
C THR A 343 -23.91 -7.61 -49.16
N LEU A 344 -25.21 -7.32 -49.03
CA LEU A 344 -25.82 -6.90 -47.78
C LEU A 344 -25.80 -7.99 -46.70
N ILE A 345 -25.99 -9.26 -47.07
CA ILE A 345 -25.85 -10.39 -46.13
C ILE A 345 -24.42 -10.46 -45.58
N GLN A 346 -23.41 -10.32 -46.44
CA GLN A 346 -22.02 -10.31 -45.99
C GLN A 346 -21.73 -9.11 -45.07
N GLN A 347 -22.22 -7.92 -45.41
CA GLN A 347 -22.12 -6.75 -44.53
C GLN A 347 -22.79 -6.98 -43.17
N GLN A 348 -23.96 -7.63 -43.11
CA GLN A 348 -24.62 -7.95 -41.85
C GLN A 348 -23.82 -8.91 -40.97
N ASN A 349 -23.15 -9.89 -41.57
CA ASN A 349 -22.29 -10.82 -40.82
C ASN A 349 -21.12 -10.09 -40.17
N ILE A 350 -20.47 -9.18 -40.91
CA ILE A 350 -19.38 -8.34 -40.41
C ILE A 350 -19.89 -7.44 -39.27
N LEU A 351 -21.02 -6.76 -39.46
CA LEU A 351 -21.63 -5.90 -38.44
C LEU A 351 -21.97 -6.66 -37.16
N ARG A 352 -22.52 -7.88 -37.28
CA ARG A 352 -22.85 -8.72 -36.12
C ARG A 352 -21.59 -9.15 -35.36
N GLN A 353 -20.52 -9.48 -36.06
CA GLN A 353 -19.23 -9.83 -35.43
C GLN A 353 -18.64 -8.62 -34.70
N ALA A 354 -18.62 -7.46 -35.35
CA ALA A 354 -18.14 -6.20 -34.75
C ALA A 354 -18.97 -5.82 -33.51
N GLU A 355 -20.30 -5.83 -33.60
CA GLU A 355 -21.19 -5.55 -32.46
C GLU A 355 -20.92 -6.52 -31.30
N GLY A 356 -20.73 -7.81 -31.60
CA GLY A 356 -20.40 -8.83 -30.61
C GLY A 356 -19.09 -8.53 -29.86
N GLN A 357 -18.06 -8.10 -30.59
CA GLN A 357 -16.77 -7.69 -30.01
C GLN A 357 -16.92 -6.45 -29.13
N LEU A 358 -17.58 -5.40 -29.62
CA LEU A 358 -17.83 -4.16 -28.88
C LEU A 358 -18.63 -4.42 -27.59
N ARG A 359 -19.64 -5.30 -27.64
CA ARG A 359 -20.41 -5.70 -26.44
C ARG A 359 -19.57 -6.46 -25.43
N GLN A 360 -18.67 -7.34 -25.87
CA GLN A 360 -17.76 -8.06 -24.98
C GLN A 360 -16.77 -7.11 -24.30
N GLU A 361 -16.25 -6.13 -25.05
CA GLU A 361 -15.39 -5.08 -24.53
C GLU A 361 -16.14 -4.23 -23.49
N TYR A 362 -17.35 -3.79 -23.82
CA TYR A 362 -18.23 -3.05 -22.91
C TYR A 362 -18.54 -3.83 -21.62
N ALA A 363 -18.78 -5.14 -21.72
CA ALA A 363 -19.05 -5.99 -20.56
C ALA A 363 -17.84 -6.16 -19.63
N ARG A 364 -16.62 -6.05 -20.15
CA ARG A 364 -15.37 -6.16 -19.35
C ARG A 364 -14.95 -4.84 -18.72
N LEU A 365 -15.51 -3.72 -19.18
CA LEU A 365 -15.17 -2.39 -18.71
C LEU A 365 -15.30 -2.20 -17.18
N PRO A 366 -16.37 -2.65 -16.50
CA PRO A 366 -16.47 -2.46 -15.05
C PRO A 366 -15.30 -3.12 -14.30
N ASN A 367 -14.85 -4.29 -14.77
CA ASN A 367 -13.69 -4.97 -14.18
C ASN A 367 -12.41 -4.16 -14.40
N LYS A 368 -12.25 -3.56 -15.58
CA LYS A 368 -11.09 -2.68 -15.86
C LYS A 368 -11.09 -1.43 -14.99
N GLN A 369 -12.25 -0.82 -14.75
CA GLN A 369 -12.37 0.34 -13.88
C GLN A 369 -12.11 -0.02 -12.40
N LEU A 370 -12.63 -1.15 -11.95
CA LEU A 370 -12.39 -1.64 -10.58
C LEU A 370 -10.91 -1.93 -10.34
N GLU A 371 -10.25 -2.56 -11.31
CA GLU A 371 -8.83 -2.87 -11.19
C GLU A 371 -7.97 -1.60 -11.18
N ARG A 372 -8.29 -0.63 -12.05
CA ARG A 372 -7.67 0.70 -12.01
C ARG A 372 -7.83 1.35 -10.64
N ALA A 373 -9.03 1.30 -10.06
CA ALA A 373 -9.30 1.88 -8.75
C ALA A 373 -8.48 1.20 -7.63
N ARG A 374 -8.30 -0.13 -7.69
CA ARG A 374 -7.45 -0.87 -6.75
C ARG A 374 -5.98 -0.45 -6.87
N ILE A 375 -5.45 -0.37 -8.09
CA ILE A 375 -4.07 0.05 -8.33
C ILE A 375 -3.86 1.50 -7.87
N ALA A 376 -4.79 2.39 -8.20
CA ALA A 376 -4.76 3.78 -7.73
C ALA A 376 -4.84 3.89 -6.20
N GLN A 377 -5.63 3.03 -5.55
CA GLN A 377 -5.69 2.96 -4.08
C GLN A 377 -4.34 2.51 -3.49
N GLN A 378 -3.64 1.56 -4.12
CA GLN A 378 -2.31 1.14 -3.69
C GLN A 378 -1.30 2.29 -3.80
N VAL A 379 -1.31 3.03 -4.92
CA VAL A 379 -0.48 4.26 -5.08
C VAL A 379 -0.78 5.26 -3.97
N ALA A 380 -2.06 5.52 -3.69
CA ALA A 380 -2.47 6.45 -2.63
C ALA A 380 -1.97 6.01 -1.24
N GLN A 381 -2.03 4.71 -0.92
CA GLN A 381 -1.52 4.18 0.34
C GLN A 381 0.01 4.33 0.46
N ARG A 382 0.75 3.97 -0.59
CA ARG A 382 2.22 4.10 -0.62
C ARG A 382 2.65 5.56 -0.53
N ARG A 383 1.94 6.46 -1.22
CA ARG A 383 2.17 7.90 -1.17
C ARG A 383 1.91 8.45 0.22
N ALA A 384 0.80 8.07 0.86
CA ALA A 384 0.50 8.49 2.22
C ALA A 384 1.58 8.02 3.23
N LEU A 385 2.10 6.80 3.08
CA LEU A 385 3.21 6.30 3.89
C LEU A 385 4.48 7.12 3.64
N TYR A 386 4.85 7.35 2.38
CA TYR A 386 6.00 8.18 2.01
C TYR A 386 5.89 9.58 2.62
N ASP A 387 4.75 10.25 2.43
CA ASP A 387 4.49 11.59 2.95
C ASP A 387 4.56 11.61 4.49
N GLN A 388 4.02 10.59 5.16
CA GLN A 388 4.08 10.47 6.62
C GLN A 388 5.52 10.30 7.13
N VAL A 389 6.31 9.44 6.49
CA VAL A 389 7.72 9.20 6.86
C VAL A 389 8.56 10.44 6.59
N GLN A 390 8.34 11.09 5.45
CA GLN A 390 9.00 12.34 5.09
C GLN A 390 8.65 13.47 6.06
N ALA A 391 7.39 13.61 6.43
CA ALA A 391 6.94 14.58 7.42
C ALA A 391 7.59 14.31 8.79
N LYS A 392 7.60 13.06 9.26
CA LYS A 392 8.29 12.68 10.51
C LYS A 392 9.79 12.96 10.47
N ARG A 393 10.43 12.78 9.32
CA ARG A 393 11.85 13.09 9.16
C ARG A 393 12.11 14.58 9.28
N ILE A 394 11.33 15.40 8.59
CA ILE A 394 11.42 16.87 8.65
C ILE A 394 11.14 17.36 10.08
N ASP A 395 10.11 16.81 10.72
CA ASP A 395 9.73 17.10 12.10
C ASP A 395 10.86 16.74 13.09
N ALA A 396 11.48 15.56 12.96
CA ALA A 396 12.62 15.16 13.77
C ALA A 396 13.87 16.03 13.51
N GLN A 397 14.12 16.43 12.26
CA GLN A 397 15.22 17.34 11.91
C GLN A 397 15.02 18.74 12.51
N ALA A 398 13.79 19.26 12.50
CA ALA A 398 13.45 20.51 13.16
C ALA A 398 13.62 20.38 14.69
N ALA A 399 13.14 19.29 15.29
CA ALA A 399 13.33 19.01 16.71
C ALA A 399 14.81 18.87 17.11
N GLU A 400 15.66 18.31 16.24
CA GLU A 400 17.11 18.24 16.48
C GLU A 400 17.73 19.64 16.54
N ALA A 401 17.35 20.51 15.59
CA ALA A 401 17.82 21.90 15.55
C ALA A 401 17.32 22.72 16.74
N GLU A 402 16.13 22.41 17.25
CA GLU A 402 15.49 23.08 18.40
C GLU A 402 15.82 22.41 19.75
N THR A 403 16.63 21.35 19.80
CA THR A 403 16.74 20.48 20.99
C THR A 403 17.00 21.27 22.28
N VAL A 404 16.00 21.25 23.17
CA VAL A 404 16.03 21.86 24.51
C VAL A 404 16.33 20.76 25.55
N PRO A 405 17.08 21.04 26.63
CA PRO A 405 17.21 20.12 27.75
C PRO A 405 15.86 19.79 28.38
N SER A 406 15.65 18.52 28.77
CA SER A 406 14.44 18.09 29.49
C SER A 406 14.43 18.53 30.96
N LEU A 407 15.58 18.93 31.49
CA LEU A 407 15.77 19.39 32.86
C LEU A 407 16.12 20.87 32.89
N THR A 408 15.56 21.59 33.86
CA THR A 408 15.89 22.98 34.16
C THR A 408 16.04 23.17 35.66
N VAL A 409 16.89 24.11 36.07
CA VAL A 409 17.10 24.44 37.48
C VAL A 409 15.92 25.26 37.99
N ALA A 410 15.14 24.73 38.94
CA ALA A 410 14.10 25.49 39.63
C ALA A 410 14.64 26.21 40.87
N GLU A 411 15.38 25.48 41.69
CA GLU A 411 16.01 26.02 42.89
C GLU A 411 17.51 25.76 42.79
N PRO A 412 18.34 26.82 42.65
CA PRO A 412 19.78 26.64 42.53
C PRO A 412 20.36 26.04 43.82
N PRO A 413 21.50 25.34 43.73
CA PRO A 413 22.18 24.75 44.88
C PRO A 413 22.39 25.75 46.01
N ASN A 414 21.82 25.49 47.18
CA ASN A 414 22.04 26.28 48.39
C ASN A 414 22.67 25.42 49.49
N THR A 415 23.78 25.89 50.04
CA THR A 415 24.57 25.17 51.05
C THR A 415 24.26 25.70 52.44
N SER A 416 23.67 24.84 53.27
CA SER A 416 23.37 25.09 54.69
C SER A 416 24.23 24.20 55.60
N LEU A 417 24.47 24.68 56.84
CA LEU A 417 25.18 23.90 57.85
C LEU A 417 24.25 22.83 58.42
N ILE A 418 24.67 21.57 58.47
CA ILE A 418 23.95 20.54 59.22
C ILE A 418 24.20 20.82 60.71
N GLN A 419 23.17 21.32 61.41
CA GLN A 419 23.19 21.37 62.87
C GLN A 419 23.04 19.94 63.39
N GLN A 420 24.16 19.26 63.62
CA GLN A 420 24.17 18.07 64.44
C GLN A 420 23.93 18.53 65.88
N ASP A 421 22.80 18.10 66.46
CA ASP A 421 22.56 18.24 67.89
C ASP A 421 23.77 17.65 68.61
N ALA A 422 24.57 18.51 69.24
CA ALA A 422 25.69 18.08 70.05
C ALA A 422 25.12 17.15 71.11
N GLN A 423 25.44 15.84 71.02
CA GLN A 423 25.00 14.87 72.01
C GLN A 423 25.43 15.39 73.36
N ASN A 424 24.45 15.71 74.22
CA ASN A 424 24.75 16.24 75.53
C ASN A 424 25.52 15.14 76.30
N PRO A 425 26.81 15.35 76.63
CA PRO A 425 27.63 14.31 77.25
C PRO A 425 27.04 13.88 78.60
N LEU A 426 26.30 14.78 79.28
CA LEU A 426 25.57 14.47 80.50
C LEU A 426 24.41 13.48 80.26
N ALA A 427 23.69 13.60 79.14
CA ALA A 427 22.58 12.71 78.80
C ALA A 427 23.09 11.31 78.41
N VAL A 428 24.19 11.23 77.65
CA VAL A 428 24.83 9.95 77.30
C VAL A 428 25.35 9.23 78.55
N MET A 429 25.98 9.97 79.48
CA MET A 429 26.40 9.43 80.77
C MET A 429 25.23 9.02 81.66
N ALA A 430 24.13 9.77 81.66
CA ALA A 430 22.94 9.42 82.44
C ALA A 430 22.28 8.13 81.93
N VAL A 431 22.16 7.96 80.61
CA VAL A 431 21.64 6.72 79.99
C VAL A 431 22.58 5.55 80.23
N GLY A 432 23.90 5.76 80.07
CA GLY A 432 24.93 4.77 80.39
C GLY A 432 24.91 4.32 81.86
N GLY A 433 24.73 5.28 82.78
CA GLY A 433 24.57 5.00 84.21
C GLY A 433 23.32 4.19 84.52
N LEU A 434 22.17 4.54 83.93
CA LEU A 434 20.92 3.79 84.12
C LEU A 434 21.03 2.36 83.56
N LEU A 435 21.60 2.20 82.36
CA LEU A 435 21.85 0.88 81.77
C LEU A 435 22.84 0.06 82.59
N GLY A 436 23.89 0.69 83.14
CA GLY A 436 24.83 0.03 84.04
C GLY A 436 24.14 -0.50 85.30
N ILE A 437 23.21 0.26 85.87
CA ILE A 437 22.43 -0.17 87.06
C ILE A 437 21.54 -1.36 86.71
N VAL A 438 20.90 -1.35 85.55
CA VAL A 438 20.03 -2.45 85.09
C VAL A 438 20.85 -3.71 84.81
N VAL A 439 21.95 -3.61 84.06
CA VAL A 439 22.80 -4.77 83.73
C VAL A 439 23.48 -5.33 84.98
N GLY A 440 24.03 -4.46 85.84
CA GLY A 440 24.60 -4.86 87.11
C GLY A 440 23.55 -5.47 88.05
N GLY A 441 22.34 -4.92 88.08
CA GLY A 441 21.25 -5.38 88.93
C GLY A 441 20.59 -6.67 88.45
N VAL A 442 20.43 -6.88 87.14
CA VAL A 442 19.86 -8.11 86.57
C VAL A 442 20.91 -9.24 86.57
N GLY A 443 22.18 -8.92 86.32
CA GLY A 443 23.29 -9.88 86.44
C GLY A 443 23.40 -10.46 87.85
N VAL A 444 23.14 -9.68 88.90
CA VAL A 444 23.10 -10.13 90.30
C VAL A 444 21.92 -11.04 90.62
N VAL A 445 20.82 -10.98 89.87
CA VAL A 445 19.64 -11.84 90.09
C VAL A 445 19.76 -13.17 89.35
N LEU A 446 20.45 -13.19 88.22
CA LEU A 446 20.63 -14.37 87.38
C LEU A 446 21.83 -15.25 87.78
N LEU A 447 22.79 -14.71 88.53
CA LEU A 447 23.97 -15.39 89.10
C LEU A 447 23.77 -15.73 90.59
#